data_AF-A0A966VVB1-F1
#
_entry.id   AF-A0A966VVB1-F1
#
_cell.length_a   1.000
_cell.length_b   1.000
_cell.length_c   1.000
_cell.angle_alpha   90.00
_cell.angle_beta   90.00
_cell.angle_gamma   90.00
#
_symmetry.space_group_name_H-M   'P 1'
#
loop_
_entity.id
_entity.type
_entity.pdbx_description
1 polymer ?
#
loop_
_entity_poly.entity_id
_entity_poly.type
_entity_poly.pdbx_seq_one_letter_code
_entity_poly.pdbx_strand_id
1 'polypeptide(L)'
;MSNVVVHKAELILSPLPTGQQGTFDFPPIILLDRINTRGDTALTFDLDMGTRDNFGSFTYDIGRFGGTLLRDSTYRFDITRYVQKIVTNDSTNYKLRVSAPGRTNLFSPLYRYWGLVPVNSRVAYGRVVFAGGDYINPAKRLRLRVVYSKP
;
A
#
# COMPACT_ATOMS: atom_id res chain seq x y z
N MET A 1 -19.63 -16.59 2.42
CA MET A 1 -18.26 -16.85 2.91
C MET A 1 -18.37 -17.15 4.40
N SER A 2 -17.63 -18.14 4.92
CA SER A 2 -17.56 -18.32 6.38
C SER A 2 -16.69 -17.20 6.96
N ASN A 3 -17.06 -16.68 8.13
CA ASN A 3 -16.25 -15.71 8.85
C ASN A 3 -14.90 -16.35 9.21
N VAL A 4 -13.81 -15.61 8.98
CA VAL A 4 -12.45 -16.03 9.33
C VAL A 4 -11.78 -14.95 10.17
N VAL A 5 -10.83 -15.37 11.00
CA VAL A 5 -9.95 -14.46 11.73
C VAL A 5 -8.65 -14.32 10.94
N VAL A 6 -8.38 -13.13 10.43
CA VAL A 6 -7.17 -12.79 9.68
C VAL A 6 -6.09 -12.36 10.66
N HIS A 7 -5.03 -13.17 10.76
CA HIS A 7 -3.87 -12.88 11.61
C HIS A 7 -2.86 -11.98 10.91
N LYS A 8 -2.75 -12.11 9.59
CA LYS A 8 -1.89 -11.28 8.74
C LYS A 8 -2.42 -11.23 7.32
N ALA A 9 -2.43 -10.05 6.71
CA ALA A 9 -2.53 -9.90 5.27
C ALA A 9 -1.44 -8.96 4.75
N GLU A 10 -0.59 -9.45 3.85
CA GLU A 10 0.49 -8.67 3.22
C GLU A 10 0.31 -8.60 1.71
N LEU A 11 0.26 -7.39 1.17
CA LEU A 11 0.44 -7.16 -0.26
C LEU A 11 1.93 -7.05 -0.57
N ILE A 12 2.44 -7.93 -1.43
CA ILE A 12 3.86 -8.05 -1.74
C ILE A 12 4.07 -7.70 -3.22
N LEU A 13 4.91 -6.69 -3.46
CA LEU A 13 5.24 -6.19 -4.79
C LEU A 13 6.73 -6.39 -5.06
N SER A 14 7.02 -7.07 -6.16
CA SER A 14 8.39 -7.30 -6.62
C SER A 14 8.67 -6.46 -7.86
N PRO A 15 9.57 -5.47 -7.78
CA PRO A 15 9.97 -4.67 -8.94
C PRO A 15 10.51 -5.53 -10.08
N LEU A 16 10.12 -5.13 -11.29
CA LEU A 16 10.73 -5.61 -12.52
C LEU A 16 11.92 -4.72 -12.89
N PRO A 17 13.04 -5.31 -13.33
CA PRO A 17 14.13 -4.52 -13.87
C PRO A 17 13.68 -3.73 -15.09
N THR A 18 14.16 -2.50 -15.21
CA THR A 18 13.92 -1.67 -16.39
C THR A 18 15.26 -1.30 -17.03
N GLY A 19 15.26 -1.00 -18.33
CA GLY A 19 16.49 -0.63 -19.05
C GLY A 19 17.20 0.61 -18.50
N GLN A 20 16.54 1.43 -17.67
CA GLN A 20 17.10 2.62 -17.04
C GLN A 20 17.61 2.39 -15.61
N GLN A 21 17.53 1.16 -15.10
CA GLN A 21 17.87 0.87 -13.70
C GLN A 21 19.37 1.07 -13.38
N GLY A 22 20.25 1.10 -14.40
CA GLY A 22 21.65 1.48 -14.23
C GLY A 22 21.89 2.97 -14.01
N THR A 23 20.87 3.82 -14.18
CA THR A 23 20.95 5.28 -14.02
C THR A 23 20.09 5.78 -12.86
N PHE A 24 18.95 5.13 -12.61
CA PHE A 24 18.02 5.50 -11.54
C PHE A 24 17.61 4.28 -10.72
N ASP A 25 17.83 4.37 -9.40
CA ASP A 25 17.36 3.36 -8.45
C ASP A 25 15.82 3.38 -8.31
N PHE A 26 15.26 2.27 -7.82
CA PHE A 26 13.85 2.21 -7.46
C PHE A 26 13.53 3.20 -6.32
N PRO A 27 12.32 3.80 -6.29
CA PRO A 27 11.91 4.68 -5.20
C PRO A 27 12.10 4.04 -3.84
N PRO A 28 12.73 4.70 -2.85
CA PRO A 28 12.96 4.08 -1.55
C PRO A 28 11.64 3.78 -0.84
N ILE A 29 10.60 4.58 -1.12
CA ILE A 29 9.28 4.45 -0.53
C ILE A 29 8.22 4.57 -1.63
N ILE A 30 7.24 3.68 -1.60
CA ILE A 30 6.01 3.76 -2.37
C ILE A 30 4.82 3.88 -1.41
N LEU A 31 3.74 4.46 -1.90
CA LEU A 31 2.49 4.62 -1.19
C LEU A 31 1.45 3.67 -1.77
N LEU A 32 0.67 3.04 -0.89
CA LEU A 32 -0.56 2.34 -1.22
C LEU A 32 -1.75 3.17 -0.71
N ASP A 33 -2.67 3.51 -1.60
CA ASP A 33 -3.92 4.18 -1.27
C ASP A 33 -5.13 3.38 -1.81
N ARG A 34 -6.32 3.68 -1.27
CA ARG A 34 -7.59 3.18 -1.81
C ARG A 34 -8.18 4.27 -2.69
N ILE A 35 -8.75 3.89 -3.81
CA ILE A 35 -9.45 4.81 -4.71
C ILE A 35 -10.95 4.56 -4.60
N ASN A 36 -11.71 5.63 -4.37
CA ASN A 36 -13.17 5.56 -4.34
C ASN A 36 -13.75 5.07 -5.68
N THR A 37 -15.03 4.74 -5.69
CA THR A 37 -15.70 4.19 -6.88
C THR A 37 -15.70 5.15 -8.09
N ARG A 38 -15.62 6.46 -7.84
CA ARG A 38 -15.56 7.50 -8.88
C ARG A 38 -14.16 7.70 -9.46
N GLY A 39 -13.12 7.23 -8.79
CA GLY A 39 -11.73 7.39 -9.24
C GLY A 39 -11.07 8.72 -8.88
N ASP A 40 -11.75 9.60 -8.15
CA ASP A 40 -11.33 10.99 -7.90
C ASP A 40 -10.70 11.22 -6.52
N THR A 41 -10.93 10.31 -5.57
CA THR A 41 -10.55 10.48 -4.17
C THR A 41 -9.63 9.35 -3.73
N ALA A 42 -8.42 9.72 -3.29
CA ALA A 42 -7.47 8.82 -2.64
C ALA A 42 -7.74 8.78 -1.14
N LEU A 43 -7.95 7.58 -0.61
CA LEU A 43 -8.32 7.30 0.77
C LEU A 43 -7.19 6.54 1.46
N THR A 44 -6.98 6.83 2.74
CA THR A 44 -6.05 6.09 3.61
C THR A 44 -6.54 4.70 3.98
N PHE A 45 -5.69 3.88 4.58
CA PHE A 45 -6.06 2.67 5.32
C PHE A 45 -5.98 2.95 6.83
N ASP A 46 -6.80 3.86 7.36
CA ASP A 46 -6.62 4.45 8.70
C ASP A 46 -6.16 3.48 9.81
N LEU A 47 -6.81 2.32 9.91
CA LEU A 47 -6.53 1.35 10.96
C LEU A 47 -5.23 0.55 10.76
N ASP A 48 -4.79 0.37 9.52
CA ASP A 48 -3.54 -0.32 9.18
C ASP A 48 -2.36 0.65 9.12
N MET A 49 -2.58 1.81 8.50
CA MET A 49 -1.63 2.90 8.34
C MET A 49 -1.25 3.57 9.67
N GLY A 50 -2.08 3.43 10.71
CA GLY A 50 -1.85 4.10 11.98
C GLY A 50 -1.77 5.62 11.80
N THR A 51 -2.67 6.17 10.98
CA THR A 51 -2.69 7.59 10.65
C THR A 51 -2.82 8.40 11.94
N ARG A 52 -1.87 9.31 12.19
CA ARG A 52 -1.96 10.26 13.30
C ARG A 52 -2.37 11.60 12.73
N ASP A 53 -3.45 12.15 13.26
CA ASP A 53 -3.79 13.55 13.06
C ASP A 53 -3.24 14.36 14.23
N ASN A 54 -2.11 15.04 14.01
CA ASN A 54 -1.51 15.94 15.00
C ASN A 54 -1.69 17.41 14.60
N PHE A 55 -2.90 17.79 14.15
CA PHE A 55 -3.32 19.17 13.86
C PHE A 55 -2.35 19.97 12.93
N GLY A 56 -1.51 19.30 12.14
CA GLY A 56 -0.46 19.97 11.36
C GLY A 56 0.31 19.12 10.36
N SER A 57 0.38 17.79 10.52
CA SER A 57 0.96 16.91 9.50
C SER A 57 0.34 15.52 9.54
N PHE A 58 -0.33 15.15 8.46
CA PHE A 58 -0.91 13.84 8.29
C PHE A 58 0.20 12.87 7.88
N THR A 59 0.61 12.03 8.83
CA THR A 59 1.70 11.07 8.66
C THR A 59 1.19 9.68 9.00
N TYR A 60 1.71 8.68 8.29
CA TYR A 60 1.41 7.28 8.58
C TYR A 60 2.65 6.57 9.07
N ASP A 61 2.43 5.51 9.84
CA ASP A 61 3.51 4.68 10.36
C ASP A 61 3.99 3.75 9.25
N ILE A 62 5.03 4.19 8.52
CA ILE A 62 5.69 3.40 7.47
C ILE A 62 6.29 2.11 8.03
N GLY A 63 6.76 2.11 9.28
CA GLY A 63 7.33 0.92 9.92
C GLY A 63 6.30 -0.18 10.12
N ARG A 64 5.04 0.21 10.36
CA ARG A 64 3.90 -0.71 10.51
C ARG A 64 3.22 -1.03 9.20
N PHE A 65 2.87 0.00 8.43
CA PHE A 65 2.09 -0.16 7.19
C PHE A 65 2.92 -0.67 6.04
N GLY A 66 4.20 -0.32 5.99
CA GLY A 66 5.13 -0.68 4.93
C GLY A 66 5.19 0.34 3.79
N GLY A 67 5.64 -0.13 2.63
CA GLY A 67 5.92 0.69 1.45
C GLY A 67 7.39 1.05 1.26
N THR A 68 8.28 0.72 2.20
CA THR A 68 9.73 0.84 2.02
C THR A 68 10.30 -0.32 1.21
N LEU A 69 11.29 -0.04 0.35
CA LEU A 69 12.04 -1.08 -0.36
C LEU A 69 12.85 -1.91 0.63
N LEU A 70 12.56 -3.20 0.72
CA LEU A 70 13.24 -4.15 1.60
C LEU A 70 14.52 -4.69 0.96
N ARG A 71 15.39 -5.29 1.79
CA ARG A 71 16.67 -5.88 1.36
C ARG A 71 16.53 -7.00 0.34
N ASP A 72 15.39 -7.69 0.34
CA ASP A 72 15.07 -8.73 -0.65
C ASP A 72 14.52 -8.15 -1.97
N SER A 73 14.63 -6.83 -2.17
CA SER A 73 14.10 -6.10 -3.31
C SER A 73 12.58 -6.23 -3.47
N THR A 74 11.83 -6.21 -2.37
CA THR A 74 10.36 -6.17 -2.40
C THR A 74 9.83 -4.95 -1.66
N TYR A 75 8.64 -4.50 -2.04
CA TYR A 75 7.81 -3.66 -1.20
C TYR A 75 6.70 -4.51 -0.60
N ARG A 76 6.36 -4.23 0.65
CA ARG A 76 5.29 -4.93 1.35
C ARG A 76 4.39 -3.93 2.04
N PHE A 77 3.10 -4.22 2.04
CA PHE A 77 2.11 -3.46 2.81
C PHE A 77 1.33 -4.39 3.73
N ASP A 78 1.23 -4.02 4.99
CA ASP A 78 0.31 -4.67 5.93
C ASP A 78 -1.10 -4.09 5.74
N ILE A 79 -2.00 -4.92 5.25
CA ILE A 79 -3.41 -4.59 5.01
C ILE A 79 -4.33 -5.54 5.79
N THR A 80 -3.86 -6.02 6.95
CA THR A 80 -4.55 -7.03 7.76
C THR A 80 -5.95 -6.58 8.14
N ARG A 81 -6.13 -5.38 8.69
CA ARG A 81 -7.47 -4.92 9.11
C ARG A 81 -8.34 -4.65 7.90
N TYR A 82 -7.80 -4.13 6.81
CA TYR A 82 -8.53 -3.96 5.57
C TYR A 82 -9.11 -5.29 5.05
N VAL A 83 -8.30 -6.33 4.96
CA VAL A 83 -8.76 -7.66 4.55
C VAL A 83 -9.75 -8.24 5.56
N GLN A 84 -9.51 -8.07 6.87
CA GLN A 84 -10.44 -8.48 7.93
C GLN A 84 -11.83 -7.86 7.74
N LYS A 85 -11.90 -6.55 7.47
CA LYS A 85 -13.18 -5.85 7.28
C LYS A 85 -13.93 -6.32 6.03
N ILE A 86 -13.22 -6.68 4.97
CA ILE A 86 -13.85 -7.23 3.76
C ILE A 86 -14.47 -8.60 4.06
N VAL A 87 -13.72 -9.49 4.71
CA VAL A 87 -14.22 -10.85 4.99
C VAL A 87 -15.36 -10.89 6.00
N THR A 88 -15.44 -9.92 6.92
CA THR A 88 -16.58 -9.76 7.85
C THR A 88 -17.71 -8.91 7.29
N ASN A 89 -17.65 -8.54 5.99
CA ASN A 89 -18.66 -7.73 5.30
C ASN A 89 -18.92 -6.34 5.94
N ASP A 90 -17.90 -5.78 6.60
CA ASP A 90 -17.93 -4.47 7.26
C ASP A 90 -17.22 -3.37 6.42
N SER A 91 -16.79 -3.70 5.21
CA SER A 91 -16.25 -2.73 4.27
C SER A 91 -16.32 -3.19 2.82
N THR A 92 -16.53 -2.23 1.93
CA THR A 92 -16.44 -2.43 0.48
C THR A 92 -15.00 -2.75 0.06
N ASN A 93 -14.83 -3.65 -0.91
CA ASN A 93 -13.55 -3.83 -1.58
C ASN A 93 -13.30 -2.66 -2.53
N TYR A 94 -12.21 -1.92 -2.29
CA TYR A 94 -11.84 -0.73 -3.05
C TYR A 94 -10.79 -1.10 -4.08
N LYS A 95 -10.72 -0.32 -5.16
CA LYS A 95 -9.55 -0.37 -6.04
C LYS A 95 -8.34 0.16 -5.27
N LEU A 96 -7.27 -0.62 -5.23
CA LEU A 96 -6.03 -0.20 -4.61
C LEU A 96 -5.10 0.41 -5.66
N ARG A 97 -4.38 1.47 -5.29
CA ARG A 97 -3.42 2.13 -6.17
C ARG A 97 -2.07 2.26 -5.47
N VAL A 98 -1.04 1.86 -6.21
CA VAL A 98 0.35 2.06 -5.82
C VAL A 98 0.91 3.25 -6.57
N SER A 99 1.62 4.12 -5.87
CA SER A 99 2.28 5.29 -6.46
C SER A 99 3.57 5.64 -5.71
N ALA A 100 4.45 6.43 -6.30
CA ALA A 100 5.67 6.93 -5.67
C ALA A 100 5.71 8.47 -5.68
N PRO A 101 4.73 9.16 -5.07
CA PRO A 101 4.71 10.62 -5.09
C PRO A 101 5.83 11.18 -4.22
N GLY A 102 6.25 12.43 -4.48
CA GLY A 102 7.01 13.20 -3.49
C GLY A 102 6.13 13.54 -2.29
N ARG A 103 4.94 14.08 -2.58
CA ARG A 103 3.86 14.37 -1.64
C ARG A 103 2.50 14.16 -2.31
N THR A 104 1.49 13.78 -1.55
CA THR A 104 0.11 13.66 -2.05
C THR A 104 -0.89 14.04 -0.96
N ASN A 105 -2.09 14.45 -1.34
CA ASN A 105 -3.18 14.65 -0.39
C ASN A 105 -4.00 13.36 -0.30
N LEU A 106 -4.27 12.88 0.92
CA LEU A 106 -5.15 11.73 1.16
C LEU A 106 -6.31 12.16 2.06
N PHE A 107 -7.48 11.59 1.83
CA PHE A 107 -8.61 11.73 2.74
C PHE A 107 -8.61 10.58 3.74
N SER A 108 -8.79 10.90 5.02
CA SER A 108 -9.03 9.92 6.09
C SER A 108 -10.52 9.79 6.36
N PRO A 109 -11.16 8.66 6.03
CA PRO A 109 -12.54 8.40 6.41
C PRO A 109 -12.75 8.36 7.93
N LEU A 110 -11.76 7.90 8.70
CA LEU A 110 -11.86 7.82 10.16
C LEU A 110 -11.95 9.22 10.80
N TYR A 111 -11.09 10.15 10.37
CA TYR A 111 -11.02 11.51 10.92
C TYR A 111 -11.84 12.54 10.14
N ARG A 112 -12.37 12.17 8.97
CA ARG A 112 -13.09 13.06 8.04
C ARG A 112 -12.27 14.29 7.64
N TYR A 113 -10.98 14.09 7.40
CA TYR A 113 -10.00 15.15 7.17
C TYR A 113 -9.11 14.86 5.96
N TRP A 114 -8.66 15.93 5.29
CA TRP A 114 -7.70 15.88 4.18
C TRP A 114 -6.31 16.22 4.66
N GLY A 115 -5.38 15.30 4.48
CA GLY A 115 -4.01 15.43 4.97
C GLY A 115 -2.96 15.33 3.87
N LEU A 116 -2.05 16.30 3.84
CA LEU A 116 -0.84 16.22 3.02
C LEU A 116 0.10 15.17 3.60
N VAL A 117 0.40 14.14 2.80
CA VAL A 117 1.36 13.08 3.11
C VAL A 117 2.65 13.30 2.32
N PRO A 118 3.77 13.64 2.99
CA PRO A 118 5.09 13.50 2.38
C PRO A 118 5.45 12.01 2.28
N VAL A 119 5.84 11.53 1.11
CA VAL A 119 6.20 10.11 0.89
C VAL A 119 7.67 9.98 0.53
N ASN A 120 8.16 10.77 -0.43
CA ASN A 120 9.56 10.77 -0.84
C ASN A 120 10.13 12.18 -0.76
N SER A 121 11.30 12.33 -0.14
CA SER A 121 12.05 13.59 -0.09
C SER A 121 13.07 13.76 -1.21
N ARG A 122 13.34 12.69 -1.97
CA ARG A 122 14.45 12.65 -2.95
C ARG A 122 13.93 12.79 -4.38
N VAL A 123 14.38 13.85 -5.05
CA VAL A 123 14.10 14.18 -6.46
C VAL A 123 15.19 13.60 -7.37
N ALA A 124 15.26 12.27 -7.49
CA ALA A 124 16.12 11.57 -8.48
C ALA A 124 15.88 10.05 -8.56
N TYR A 125 14.82 9.52 -7.94
CA TYR A 125 14.52 8.09 -8.04
C TYR A 125 13.69 7.79 -9.28
N GLY A 126 13.96 6.63 -9.87
CA GLY A 126 13.35 6.20 -11.11
C GLY A 126 11.90 5.77 -10.93
N ARG A 127 11.32 5.30 -12.04
CA ARG A 127 10.01 4.64 -12.02
C ARG A 127 10.18 3.22 -11.49
N VAL A 128 9.15 2.70 -10.85
CA VAL A 128 9.05 1.27 -10.54
C VAL A 128 7.91 0.65 -11.33
N VAL A 129 8.17 -0.53 -11.88
CA VAL A 129 7.18 -1.32 -12.62
C VAL A 129 7.00 -2.63 -11.89
N PHE A 130 5.74 -3.03 -11.73
CA PHE A 130 5.37 -4.29 -11.10
C PHE A 130 4.66 -5.18 -12.11
N ALA A 131 4.86 -6.49 -11.97
CA ALA A 131 4.15 -7.45 -12.78
C ALA A 131 2.72 -7.71 -12.24
N GLY A 132 1.83 -8.20 -13.09
CA GLY A 132 0.52 -8.68 -12.68
C GLY A 132 0.56 -10.02 -11.93
N GLY A 133 -0.61 -10.50 -11.52
CA GLY A 133 -0.76 -11.79 -10.84
C GLY A 133 -0.39 -13.01 -11.70
N ASP A 134 -0.53 -12.90 -13.02
CA ASP A 134 -0.31 -14.00 -13.97
C ASP A 134 1.06 -13.96 -14.66
N TYR A 135 2.00 -13.16 -14.15
CA TYR A 135 3.31 -13.01 -14.77
C TYR A 135 4.09 -14.33 -14.85
N ILE A 136 4.81 -14.54 -15.95
CA ILE A 136 5.45 -15.84 -16.26
C ILE A 136 6.41 -16.30 -15.15
N ASN A 137 7.21 -15.39 -14.60
CA ASN A 137 8.08 -15.69 -13.47
C ASN A 137 7.27 -15.57 -12.15
N PRO A 138 6.99 -16.68 -11.44
CA PRO A 138 6.21 -16.62 -10.22
C PRO A 138 6.84 -15.73 -9.16
N ALA A 139 8.18 -15.67 -9.12
CA ALA A 139 8.97 -14.86 -8.19
C ALA A 139 8.71 -13.35 -8.33
N LYS A 140 8.17 -12.88 -9.46
CA LYS A 140 7.90 -11.46 -9.75
C LYS A 140 6.42 -11.08 -9.79
N ARG A 141 5.50 -12.04 -9.61
CA ARG A 141 4.05 -11.78 -9.55
C ARG A 141 3.70 -10.83 -8.40
N LEU A 142 2.68 -9.99 -8.60
CA LEU A 142 1.98 -9.31 -7.50
C LEU A 142 1.27 -10.36 -6.63
N ARG A 143 1.46 -10.33 -5.31
CA ARG A 143 0.91 -11.36 -4.41
C ARG A 143 0.23 -10.75 -3.20
N LEU A 144 -0.88 -11.36 -2.79
CA LEU A 144 -1.48 -11.18 -1.48
C LEU A 144 -1.23 -12.43 -0.66
N ARG A 145 -0.52 -12.31 0.47
CA ARG A 145 -0.31 -13.38 1.43
C ARG A 145 -1.28 -13.19 2.60
N VAL A 146 -2.14 -14.16 2.87
CA VAL A 146 -3.09 -14.12 3.99
C VAL A 146 -2.84 -15.30 4.91
N VAL A 147 -2.68 -15.03 6.20
CA VAL A 147 -2.64 -16.02 7.28
C VAL A 147 -3.92 -15.86 8.09
N TYR A 148 -4.71 -16.92 8.19
CA TYR A 148 -6.03 -16.89 8.82
C TYR A 148 -6.36 -18.22 9.49
N SER A 149 -7.29 -18.18 10.43
CA SER A 149 -7.91 -19.38 11.01
C SER A 149 -9.41 -19.40 10.70
N LYS A 150 -9.93 -20.62 10.50
CA LYS A 150 -11.37 -20.87 10.47
C LYS A 150 -11.83 -21.25 11.88
N PRO A 151 -13.01 -20.77 12.32
CA PRO A 151 -13.62 -21.27 13.53
C PRO A 151 -14.00 -22.75 13.39
#